data_AF-A0A2H0VEY4-F1
#
_entry.id   AF-A0A2H0VEY4-F1
#
_cell.length_a   1.000
_cell.length_b   1.000
_cell.length_c   1.000
_cell.angle_alpha   90.00
_cell.angle_beta   90.00
_cell.angle_gamma   90.00
#
_symmetry.space_group_name_H-M   'P 1'
#
loop_
_entity.id
_entity.type
_entity.pdbx_description
1 polymer ?
#
loop_
_entity_poly.entity_id
_entity_poly.type
_entity_poly.pdbx_seq_one_letter_code
_entity_poly.pdbx_strand_id
1 'polypeptide(L)'
;MSKKKFDFLVVLILLIATAWLSLVFKPKPLTGGLLYTLLPSVYLLLRENKNYKKLILGTFVFGVLFGFFFYFIETFNKAWVVPNMVIPYKVFGILPFDDILGFMIMTFFMLVFYEHFLDDEKNFSVSPHIYKALIPTFLLVLIVMIVFLVNPSSLNLTHAYLKGGIAAIIFPLVFAFRKPCLIGKLSVATIFFFSFGFCLRLWR
;
A
#
# COMPACT_ATOMS: atom_id res chain seq x y z
N MET A 1 14.88 20.96 -17.61
CA MET A 1 14.66 19.79 -16.72
C MET A 1 13.64 18.87 -17.38
N SER A 2 13.80 17.54 -17.36
CA SER A 2 12.77 16.66 -17.94
C SER A 2 11.47 16.76 -17.14
N LYS A 3 10.32 16.60 -17.80
CA LYS A 3 9.00 16.67 -17.16
C LYS A 3 8.91 15.78 -15.90
N LYS A 4 9.36 14.52 -16.01
CA LYS A 4 9.43 13.58 -14.88
C LYS A 4 10.29 14.09 -13.72
N LYS A 5 11.45 14.73 -13.98
CA LYS A 5 12.28 15.31 -12.90
C LYS A 5 11.58 16.46 -12.18
N PHE A 6 10.83 17.29 -12.92
CA PHE A 6 10.00 18.34 -12.34
C PHE A 6 8.87 17.77 -11.49
N ASP A 7 8.13 16.80 -12.03
CA ASP A 7 7.03 16.16 -11.30
C ASP A 7 7.53 15.45 -10.03
N PHE A 8 8.72 14.84 -10.07
CA PHE A 8 9.36 14.26 -8.89
C PHE A 8 9.72 15.31 -7.83
N LEU A 9 10.27 16.45 -8.24
CA LEU A 9 10.57 17.57 -7.32
C LEU A 9 9.30 18.09 -6.65
N VAL A 10 8.20 18.24 -7.40
CA VAL A 10 6.91 18.67 -6.84
C VAL A 10 6.39 17.65 -5.82
N VAL A 11 6.46 16.35 -6.12
CA VAL A 11 6.10 15.30 -5.16
C VAL A 11 6.95 15.40 -3.89
N LEU A 12 8.27 15.58 -4.00
CA LEU A 12 9.13 15.77 -2.82
C LEU A 12 8.72 16.99 -1.98
N ILE A 13 8.43 18.13 -2.63
CA ILE A 13 7.98 19.34 -1.93
C ILE A 13 6.64 19.09 -1.22
N LEU A 14 5.68 18.44 -1.88
CA LEU A 14 4.39 18.08 -1.26
C LEU A 14 4.58 17.15 -0.06
N LEU A 15 5.49 16.17 -0.17
CA LEU A 15 5.84 15.29 0.93
C LEU A 15 6.46 16.05 2.10
N ILE A 16 7.43 16.94 1.86
CA ILE A 16 8.04 17.76 2.91
C ILE A 16 7.00 18.69 3.57
N ALA A 17 6.13 19.32 2.77
CA ALA A 17 5.10 20.23 3.28
C ALA A 17 4.04 19.49 4.13
N THR A 18 3.52 18.36 3.64
CA THR A 18 2.56 17.53 4.39
C THR A 18 3.17 16.94 5.65
N ALA A 19 4.45 16.66 5.60
CA ALA A 19 5.20 16.24 6.74
C ALA A 19 5.26 17.35 7.78
N TRP A 20 5.69 18.56 7.40
CA TRP A 20 5.73 19.71 8.30
C TRP A 20 4.37 20.01 8.92
N LEU A 21 3.28 19.96 8.13
CA LEU A 21 1.91 20.08 8.63
C LEU A 21 1.59 18.99 9.68
N SER A 22 2.04 17.77 9.47
CA SER A 22 1.81 16.68 10.41
C SER A 22 2.53 16.89 11.75
N LEU A 23 3.70 17.54 11.76
CA LEU A 23 4.39 17.93 13.00
C LEU A 23 3.64 19.00 13.77
N VAL A 24 3.11 20.00 13.06
CA VAL A 24 2.40 21.15 13.66
C VAL A 24 1.05 20.72 14.22
N PHE A 25 0.26 19.98 13.43
CA PHE A 25 -1.12 19.66 13.76
C PHE A 25 -1.30 18.30 14.45
N LYS A 26 -0.29 17.43 14.43
CA LYS A 26 -0.32 16.06 15.00
C LYS A 26 -1.62 15.31 14.64
N PRO A 27 -1.97 15.23 13.35
CA PRO A 27 -3.22 14.63 12.93
C PRO A 27 -3.26 13.14 13.31
N LYS A 28 -4.47 12.60 13.45
CA LYS A 28 -4.66 11.16 13.62
C LYS A 28 -4.02 10.38 12.45
N PRO A 29 -3.51 9.15 12.67
CA PRO A 29 -2.85 8.31 11.68
C PRO A 29 -3.45 8.29 10.27
N LEU A 30 -4.76 8.07 10.13
CA LEU A 30 -5.42 8.05 8.82
C LEU A 30 -5.41 9.43 8.14
N THR A 31 -5.70 10.50 8.89
CA THR A 31 -5.67 11.87 8.38
C THR A 31 -4.26 12.27 7.94
N GLY A 32 -3.24 11.93 8.73
CA GLY A 32 -1.84 12.10 8.33
C GLY A 32 -1.54 11.32 7.05
N GLY A 33 -1.85 10.02 7.04
CA GLY A 33 -1.66 9.16 5.87
C GLY A 33 -2.29 9.73 4.60
N LEU A 34 -3.52 10.23 4.68
CA LEU A 34 -4.22 10.91 3.59
C LEU A 34 -3.43 12.12 3.08
N LEU A 35 -2.97 13.01 3.96
CA LEU A 35 -2.19 14.19 3.56
C LEU A 35 -0.90 13.78 2.82
N TYR A 36 -0.17 12.80 3.36
CA TYR A 36 1.09 12.35 2.79
C TYR A 36 0.97 11.61 1.46
N THR A 37 -0.13 10.89 1.23
CA THR A 37 -0.24 9.98 0.08
C THR A 37 -1.26 10.46 -0.95
N LEU A 38 -2.39 11.02 -0.54
CA LEU A 38 -3.45 11.42 -1.46
C LEU A 38 -3.06 12.66 -2.26
N LEU A 39 -2.48 13.69 -1.62
CA LEU A 39 -2.06 14.92 -2.30
C LEU A 39 -1.06 14.67 -3.44
N PRO A 40 0.09 13.97 -3.22
CA PRO A 40 0.99 13.67 -4.33
C PRO A 40 0.35 12.72 -5.36
N SER A 41 -0.52 11.80 -4.95
CA SER A 41 -1.25 10.94 -5.90
C SER A 41 -2.15 11.75 -6.83
N VAL A 42 -2.96 12.66 -6.28
CA VAL A 42 -3.87 13.53 -7.05
C VAL A 42 -3.06 14.41 -7.99
N TYR A 43 -1.96 15.00 -7.52
CA TYR A 43 -1.06 15.76 -8.39
C TYR A 43 -0.62 14.92 -9.59
N LEU A 44 -0.05 13.72 -9.36
CA LEU A 44 0.46 12.86 -10.43
C LEU A 44 -0.64 12.37 -11.39
N LEU A 45 -1.87 12.19 -10.90
CA LEU A 45 -3.02 11.84 -11.74
C LEU A 45 -3.40 12.97 -12.69
N LEU A 46 -3.38 14.21 -12.23
CA LEU A 46 -3.73 15.37 -13.05
C LEU A 46 -2.67 15.67 -14.12
N ARG A 47 -1.43 15.19 -13.95
CA ARG A 47 -0.31 15.50 -14.85
C ARG A 47 -0.33 14.72 -16.16
N GLU A 48 -0.97 13.55 -16.20
CA GLU A 48 -0.99 12.66 -17.36
C GLU A 48 -2.27 11.84 -17.42
N ASN A 49 -2.74 11.56 -18.63
CA ASN A 49 -3.83 10.60 -18.83
C ASN A 49 -3.37 9.20 -18.42
N LYS A 50 -3.90 8.72 -17.29
CA LYS A 50 -3.64 7.40 -16.72
C LYS A 50 -4.81 6.47 -16.95
N ASN A 51 -4.54 5.18 -16.81
CA ASN A 51 -5.60 4.18 -16.83
C ASN A 51 -6.27 4.09 -15.45
N TYR A 52 -7.22 4.99 -15.18
CA TYR A 52 -7.93 5.02 -13.89
C TYR A 52 -8.57 3.69 -13.52
N LYS A 53 -9.07 2.91 -14.50
CA LYS A 53 -9.65 1.58 -14.24
C LYS A 53 -8.60 0.61 -13.69
N LYS A 54 -7.40 0.58 -14.30
CA LYS A 54 -6.27 -0.25 -13.83
C LYS A 54 -5.82 0.17 -12.44
N LEU A 55 -5.73 1.47 -12.18
CA LEU A 55 -5.33 2.00 -10.87
C LEU A 55 -6.35 1.66 -9.77
N ILE A 56 -7.64 1.95 -10.00
CA ILE A 56 -8.71 1.66 -9.04
C ILE A 56 -8.80 0.16 -8.76
N LEU A 57 -8.78 -0.67 -9.82
CA LEU A 57 -8.84 -2.12 -9.66
C LEU A 57 -7.61 -2.64 -8.92
N GLY A 58 -6.40 -2.19 -9.29
CA GLY A 58 -5.17 -2.53 -8.59
C GLY A 58 -5.20 -2.13 -7.12
N THR A 59 -5.66 -0.93 -6.80
CA THR A 59 -5.85 -0.46 -5.43
C THR A 59 -6.88 -1.29 -4.68
N PHE A 60 -7.96 -1.73 -5.31
CA PHE A 60 -8.91 -2.61 -4.66
C PHE A 60 -8.29 -3.98 -4.37
N VAL A 61 -7.66 -4.62 -5.36
CA VAL A 61 -7.04 -5.95 -5.19
C VAL A 61 -5.93 -5.91 -4.15
N PHE A 62 -4.94 -5.04 -4.32
CA PHE A 62 -3.78 -4.98 -3.44
C PHE A 62 -4.08 -4.21 -2.15
N GLY A 63 -4.82 -3.10 -2.23
CA GLY A 63 -5.11 -2.27 -1.08
C GLY A 63 -6.16 -2.87 -0.15
N VAL A 64 -7.28 -3.37 -0.68
CA VAL A 64 -8.32 -3.97 0.16
C VAL A 64 -7.97 -5.40 0.51
N LEU A 65 -7.79 -6.28 -0.47
CA LEU A 65 -7.71 -7.72 -0.17
C LEU A 65 -6.40 -8.10 0.52
N PHE A 66 -5.26 -7.69 -0.05
CA PHE A 66 -3.96 -7.96 0.59
C PHE A 66 -3.79 -7.15 1.87
N GLY A 67 -4.19 -5.87 1.87
CA GLY A 67 -4.17 -5.04 3.08
C GLY A 67 -4.98 -5.63 4.22
N PHE A 68 -6.21 -6.07 3.94
CA PHE A 68 -7.07 -6.73 4.91
C PHE A 68 -6.40 -7.98 5.49
N PHE A 69 -5.95 -8.91 4.64
CA PHE A 69 -5.29 -10.14 5.09
C PHE A 69 -4.09 -9.83 5.99
N PHE A 70 -3.22 -8.91 5.57
CA PHE A 70 -1.98 -8.59 6.26
C PHE A 70 -2.26 -7.94 7.62
N TYR A 71 -3.01 -6.84 7.65
CA TYR A 71 -3.30 -6.12 8.89
C TYR A 71 -4.18 -6.92 9.83
N PHE A 72 -5.09 -7.76 9.31
CA PHE A 72 -5.92 -8.62 10.17
C PHE A 72 -5.04 -9.57 10.98
N ILE A 73 -4.12 -10.29 10.32
CA ILE A 73 -3.20 -11.21 10.98
C ILE A 73 -2.28 -10.47 11.95
N GLU A 74 -1.73 -9.32 11.57
CA GLU A 74 -0.83 -8.55 12.44
C GLU A 74 -1.54 -7.99 13.67
N THR A 75 -2.74 -7.42 13.49
CA THR A 75 -3.51 -6.85 14.59
C THR A 75 -4.01 -7.93 15.53
N PHE A 76 -4.46 -9.07 15.00
CA PHE A 76 -4.86 -10.23 15.78
C PHE A 76 -3.70 -10.74 16.66
N ASN A 77 -2.48 -10.74 16.11
CA ASN A 77 -1.26 -11.13 16.82
C ASN A 77 -0.63 -10.00 17.67
N LYS A 78 -1.30 -8.84 17.81
CA LYS A 78 -0.80 -7.65 18.51
C LYS A 78 0.56 -7.14 17.99
N ALA A 79 0.93 -7.51 16.77
CA ALA A 79 2.18 -7.05 16.14
C ALA A 79 2.05 -5.59 15.67
N TRP A 80 0.82 -5.15 15.41
CA TRP A 80 0.49 -3.77 15.04
C TRP A 80 -0.80 -3.34 15.74
N VAL A 81 -0.78 -2.18 16.41
CA VAL A 81 -1.97 -1.62 17.07
C VAL A 81 -2.01 -0.11 16.82
N VAL A 82 -3.14 0.38 16.34
CA VAL A 82 -3.38 1.82 16.15
C VAL A 82 -4.12 2.38 17.36
N PRO A 83 -3.48 3.24 18.18
CA PRO A 83 -4.09 3.74 19.41
C PRO A 83 -5.17 4.82 19.18
N ASN A 84 -5.08 5.60 18.10
CA ASN A 84 -5.92 6.78 17.86
C ASN A 84 -6.62 6.72 16.50
N MET A 85 -7.77 6.04 16.44
CA MET A 85 -8.54 5.92 15.19
C MET A 85 -9.32 7.20 14.89
N VAL A 86 -9.41 7.55 13.60
CA VAL A 86 -10.36 8.54 13.06
C VAL A 86 -11.75 7.94 13.05
N ILE A 87 -11.89 6.73 12.50
CA ILE A 87 -13.15 6.00 12.43
C ILE A 87 -13.19 5.01 13.59
N PRO A 88 -14.11 5.15 14.56
CA PRO A 88 -14.16 4.29 15.75
C PRO A 88 -14.82 2.93 15.45
N TYR A 89 -14.46 2.29 14.33
CA TYR A 89 -15.01 1.03 13.88
C TYR A 89 -13.91 0.00 13.59
N LYS A 90 -14.13 -1.24 14.03
CA LYS A 90 -13.22 -2.37 13.82
C LYS A 90 -13.97 -3.54 13.17
N VAL A 91 -13.40 -4.08 12.10
CA VAL A 91 -13.91 -5.30 11.46
C VAL A 91 -13.64 -6.49 12.39
N PHE A 92 -14.70 -7.24 12.72
CA PHE A 92 -14.69 -8.31 13.73
C PHE A 92 -14.20 -7.88 15.13
N GLY A 93 -14.27 -6.58 15.47
CA GLY A 93 -13.73 -6.06 16.72
C GLY A 93 -12.19 -6.04 16.81
N ILE A 94 -11.48 -6.46 15.75
CA ILE A 94 -10.02 -6.60 15.73
C ILE A 94 -9.40 -5.52 14.85
N LEU A 95 -9.67 -5.55 13.55
CA LEU A 95 -8.97 -4.76 12.54
C LEU A 95 -9.58 -3.36 12.40
N PRO A 96 -8.85 -2.27 12.75
CA PRO A 96 -9.31 -0.91 12.52
C PRO A 96 -9.64 -0.65 11.05
N PHE A 97 -10.77 0.00 10.79
CA PHE A 97 -11.11 0.41 9.43
C PHE A 97 -10.11 1.43 8.86
N ASP A 98 -9.52 2.25 9.73
CA ASP A 98 -8.44 3.18 9.41
C ASP A 98 -7.23 2.50 8.74
N ASP A 99 -6.85 1.29 9.18
CA ASP A 99 -5.70 0.56 8.63
C ASP A 99 -5.97 0.09 7.20
N ILE A 100 -7.20 -0.39 6.94
CA ILE A 100 -7.64 -0.80 5.59
C ILE A 100 -7.58 0.40 4.66
N LEU A 101 -8.20 1.52 5.04
CA LEU A 101 -8.20 2.73 4.23
C LEU A 101 -6.78 3.28 4.03
N GLY A 102 -5.98 3.34 5.09
CA GLY A 102 -4.60 3.79 5.03
C GLY A 102 -3.78 2.96 4.04
N PHE A 103 -3.92 1.64 4.06
CA PHE A 103 -3.25 0.76 3.11
C PHE A 103 -3.76 0.90 1.68
N MET A 104 -5.08 1.08 1.49
CA MET A 104 -5.65 1.38 0.17
C MET A 104 -5.04 2.64 -0.44
N ILE A 105 -4.98 3.74 0.31
CA ILE A 105 -4.47 5.02 -0.20
C ILE A 105 -2.96 4.92 -0.46
N MET A 106 -2.21 4.25 0.42
CA MET A 106 -0.80 3.98 0.20
C MET A 106 -0.56 3.15 -1.07
N THR A 107 -1.37 2.11 -1.29
CA THR A 107 -1.31 1.28 -2.49
C THR A 107 -1.63 2.08 -3.74
N PHE A 108 -2.64 2.94 -3.68
CA PHE A 108 -2.97 3.86 -4.77
C PHE A 108 -1.79 4.77 -5.10
N PHE A 109 -1.15 5.36 -4.10
CA PHE A 109 0.03 6.20 -4.32
C PHE A 109 1.19 5.41 -4.96
N MET A 110 1.46 4.18 -4.49
CA MET A 110 2.46 3.30 -5.09
C MET A 110 2.17 3.02 -6.57
N LEU A 111 0.93 2.71 -6.92
CA LEU A 111 0.54 2.41 -8.30
C LEU A 111 0.63 3.66 -9.19
N VAL A 112 0.15 4.81 -8.72
CA VAL A 112 0.23 6.08 -9.46
C VAL A 112 1.69 6.52 -9.66
N PHE A 113 2.52 6.40 -8.63
CA PHE A 113 3.94 6.69 -8.68
C PHE A 113 4.64 5.78 -9.70
N TYR A 114 4.40 4.47 -9.61
CA TYR A 114 4.99 3.49 -10.52
C TYR A 114 4.57 3.77 -11.97
N GLU A 115 3.27 3.97 -12.22
CA GLU A 115 2.75 4.27 -13.57
C GLU A 115 3.30 5.58 -14.14
N HIS A 116 3.55 6.59 -13.30
CA HIS A 116 4.08 7.87 -13.80
C HIS A 116 5.59 7.87 -14.04
N PHE A 117 6.37 7.39 -13.08
CA PHE A 117 7.83 7.51 -13.15
C PHE A 117 8.48 6.34 -13.85
N LEU A 118 7.96 5.13 -13.65
CA LEU A 118 8.65 3.89 -13.96
C LEU A 118 8.00 3.11 -15.10
N ASP A 119 6.69 3.24 -15.33
CA ASP A 119 6.03 2.60 -16.46
C ASP A 119 6.20 3.47 -17.72
N ASP A 120 6.87 2.89 -18.73
CA ASP A 120 7.07 3.54 -20.02
C ASP A 120 6.02 3.07 -21.04
N GLU A 121 5.34 1.95 -20.74
CA GLU A 121 4.34 1.34 -21.59
C GLU A 121 2.95 1.84 -21.22
N LYS A 122 2.35 2.64 -22.10
CA LYS A 122 0.97 3.13 -21.94
C LYS A 122 -0.03 2.07 -22.39
N ASN A 123 -0.11 0.97 -21.66
CA ASN A 123 -1.14 -0.05 -21.87
C ASN A 123 -2.44 0.35 -21.16
N PHE A 124 -3.44 0.78 -21.94
CA PHE A 124 -4.75 1.23 -21.43
C PHE A 124 -5.73 0.08 -21.13
N SER A 125 -5.34 -1.18 -21.33
CA SER A 125 -6.16 -2.34 -20.98
C SER A 125 -5.68 -3.01 -19.70
N VAL A 126 -6.63 -3.49 -18.91
CA VAL A 126 -6.35 -4.42 -17.80
C VAL A 126 -6.08 -5.79 -18.41
N SER A 127 -5.10 -6.53 -17.88
CA SER A 127 -4.82 -7.89 -18.34
C SER A 127 -6.09 -8.76 -18.24
N PRO A 128 -6.49 -9.48 -19.30
CA PRO A 128 -7.64 -10.37 -19.26
C PRO A 128 -7.45 -11.51 -18.23
N HIS A 129 -6.22 -11.74 -17.79
CA HIS A 129 -5.85 -12.76 -16.82
C HIS A 129 -5.82 -12.27 -15.37
N ILE A 130 -6.30 -11.05 -15.07
CA ILE A 130 -6.31 -10.52 -13.68
C ILE A 130 -7.07 -11.41 -12.69
N TYR A 131 -8.06 -12.16 -13.16
CA TYR A 131 -8.79 -13.13 -12.35
C TYR A 131 -7.87 -14.19 -11.71
N LYS A 132 -6.73 -14.51 -12.36
CA LYS A 132 -5.73 -15.45 -11.83
C LYS A 132 -5.05 -14.95 -10.56
N ALA A 133 -5.04 -13.64 -10.33
CA ALA A 133 -4.59 -13.04 -9.08
C ALA A 133 -5.75 -12.86 -8.09
N LEU A 134 -6.89 -12.35 -8.57
CA LEU A 134 -8.07 -12.08 -7.75
C LEU A 134 -8.63 -13.31 -7.03
N ILE A 135 -8.82 -14.42 -7.76
CA ILE A 135 -9.47 -15.62 -7.21
C ILE A 135 -8.64 -16.21 -6.05
N PRO A 136 -7.33 -16.48 -6.21
CA PRO A 136 -6.52 -16.98 -5.10
C PRO A 136 -6.46 -16.02 -3.91
N THR A 137 -6.36 -14.71 -4.15
CA THR A 137 -6.35 -13.72 -3.06
C THR A 137 -7.68 -13.71 -2.30
N PHE A 138 -8.80 -13.75 -2.99
CA PHE A 138 -10.12 -13.81 -2.35
C PHE A 138 -10.31 -15.12 -1.57
N LEU A 139 -9.92 -16.26 -2.16
CA LEU A 139 -9.95 -17.55 -1.46
C LEU A 139 -9.06 -17.55 -0.22
N LEU A 140 -7.88 -16.94 -0.28
CA LEU A 140 -6.99 -16.79 0.87
C LEU A 140 -7.63 -15.98 1.99
N VAL A 141 -8.26 -14.85 1.67
CA VAL A 141 -9.01 -14.04 2.64
C VAL A 141 -10.13 -14.87 3.27
N LEU A 142 -10.92 -15.58 2.45
CA LEU A 142 -12.01 -16.42 2.92
C LEU A 142 -11.51 -17.54 3.85
N ILE A 143 -10.42 -18.23 3.49
CA ILE A 143 -9.80 -19.27 4.31
C ILE A 143 -9.37 -18.71 5.66
N VAL A 144 -8.70 -17.55 5.70
CA VAL A 144 -8.31 -16.92 6.97
C VAL A 144 -9.52 -16.56 7.81
N MET A 145 -10.59 -16.04 7.20
CA MET A 145 -11.83 -15.75 7.93
C MET A 145 -12.48 -17.02 8.50
N ILE A 146 -12.53 -18.11 7.73
CA ILE A 146 -13.04 -19.40 8.21
C ILE A 146 -12.19 -19.93 9.37
N VAL A 147 -10.86 -19.94 9.23
CA VAL A 147 -9.94 -20.39 10.29
C VAL A 147 -10.10 -19.52 11.54
N PHE A 148 -10.23 -18.21 11.38
CA PHE A 148 -10.47 -17.29 12.49
C PHE A 148 -11.77 -17.61 13.25
N LEU A 149 -12.86 -17.91 12.53
CA LEU A 149 -14.16 -18.22 13.14
C LEU A 149 -14.22 -19.61 13.79
N VAL A 150 -13.51 -20.60 13.23
CA VAL A 150 -13.53 -21.99 13.72
C VAL A 150 -12.49 -22.23 14.81
N ASN A 151 -11.26 -21.74 14.62
CA ASN A 151 -10.16 -21.93 15.55
C ASN A 151 -9.16 -20.75 15.49
N PRO A 152 -9.46 -19.63 16.18
CA PRO A 152 -8.62 -18.44 16.14
C PRO A 152 -7.20 -18.68 16.67
N SER A 153 -7.01 -19.69 17.53
CA SER A 153 -5.69 -20.04 18.09
C SER A 153 -4.69 -20.48 17.01
N SER A 154 -5.17 -21.07 15.91
CA SER A 154 -4.33 -21.47 14.76
C SER A 154 -3.74 -20.27 14.01
N LEU A 155 -4.30 -19.07 14.18
CA LEU A 155 -3.76 -17.83 13.59
C LEU A 155 -2.77 -17.11 14.53
N ASN A 156 -2.45 -17.69 15.69
CA ASN A 156 -1.44 -17.15 16.59
C ASN A 156 -0.04 -17.47 16.05
N LEU A 157 0.52 -16.52 15.30
CA LEU A 157 1.80 -16.63 14.62
C LEU A 157 2.86 -15.83 15.37
N THR A 158 3.85 -16.52 15.92
CA THR A 158 5.06 -15.87 16.40
C THR A 158 5.73 -15.11 15.25
N HIS A 159 6.08 -13.84 15.50
CA HIS A 159 6.68 -12.95 14.51
C HIS A 159 5.84 -12.79 13.22
N ALA A 160 4.51 -12.68 13.35
CA ALA A 160 3.58 -12.50 12.22
C ALA A 160 4.03 -11.41 11.24
N TYR A 161 4.46 -10.26 11.74
CA TYR A 161 4.94 -9.12 10.93
C TYR A 161 6.16 -9.48 10.06
N LEU A 162 7.15 -10.16 10.62
CA LEU A 162 8.36 -10.56 9.88
C LEU A 162 8.02 -11.61 8.81
N LYS A 163 7.22 -12.62 9.16
CA LYS A 163 6.79 -13.67 8.23
C LYS A 163 5.97 -13.09 7.09
N GLY A 164 5.04 -12.18 7.39
CA GLY A 164 4.27 -11.45 6.42
C GLY A 164 5.15 -10.62 5.48
N GLY A 165 6.09 -9.86 6.04
CA GLY A 165 7.02 -9.03 5.26
C GLY A 165 7.90 -9.87 4.31
N ILE A 166 8.45 -10.99 4.79
CA ILE A 166 9.22 -11.92 3.96
C ILE A 166 8.35 -12.46 2.82
N ALA A 167 7.13 -12.92 3.12
CA ALA A 167 6.22 -13.43 2.10
C ALA A 167 5.88 -12.37 1.03
N ALA A 168 5.67 -11.11 1.45
CA ALA A 168 5.40 -9.99 0.55
C ALA A 168 6.59 -9.63 -0.36
N ILE A 169 7.83 -9.86 0.09
CA ILE A 169 9.05 -9.56 -0.69
C ILE A 169 9.41 -10.72 -1.64
N ILE A 170 9.21 -11.97 -1.23
CA ILE A 170 9.55 -13.16 -2.04
C ILE A 170 8.88 -13.10 -3.42
N PHE A 171 7.60 -12.71 -3.48
CA PHE A 171 6.87 -12.73 -4.74
C PHE A 171 7.42 -11.72 -5.78
N PRO A 172 7.61 -10.43 -5.46
CA PRO A 172 8.32 -9.49 -6.32
C PRO A 172 9.72 -9.95 -6.71
N LEU A 173 10.49 -10.54 -5.79
CA LEU A 173 11.84 -11.03 -6.08
C LEU A 173 11.83 -12.15 -7.11
N VAL A 174 11.00 -13.19 -6.91
CA VAL A 174 10.86 -14.30 -7.88
C VAL A 174 10.44 -13.77 -9.25
N PHE A 175 9.54 -12.78 -9.29
CA PHE A 175 9.13 -12.15 -10.54
C PHE A 175 10.27 -11.34 -11.19
N ALA A 176 11.04 -10.62 -10.39
CA ALA A 176 12.19 -9.83 -10.85
C ALA A 176 13.32 -10.71 -11.42
N PHE A 177 13.57 -11.89 -10.83
CA PHE A 177 14.51 -12.87 -11.38
C PHE A 177 14.08 -13.40 -12.75
N ARG A 178 12.77 -13.56 -12.99
CA ARG A 178 12.23 -13.97 -14.30
C ARG A 178 12.20 -12.83 -15.33
N LYS A 179 12.20 -11.57 -14.87
CA LYS A 179 12.17 -10.36 -15.72
C LYS A 179 13.18 -9.32 -15.21
N PRO A 180 14.48 -9.49 -15.51
CA PRO A 180 15.55 -8.64 -14.95
C PRO A 180 15.39 -7.15 -15.23
N CYS A 181 14.71 -6.76 -16.32
CA CYS A 181 14.39 -5.36 -16.63
C CYS A 181 13.53 -4.68 -15.54
N LEU A 182 12.81 -5.44 -14.73
CA LEU A 182 12.01 -4.92 -13.62
C LEU A 182 12.83 -4.63 -12.37
N ILE A 183 14.04 -5.20 -12.23
CA ILE A 183 14.88 -4.99 -11.04
C ILE A 183 15.17 -3.50 -10.86
N GLY A 184 15.57 -2.80 -11.93
CA GLY A 184 15.83 -1.36 -11.86
C GLY A 184 14.59 -0.56 -11.41
N LYS A 185 13.42 -0.87 -11.97
CA LYS A 185 12.15 -0.19 -11.62
C LYS A 185 11.76 -0.47 -10.17
N LEU A 186 11.82 -1.73 -9.74
CA LEU A 186 11.51 -2.14 -8.37
C LEU A 186 12.50 -1.55 -7.36
N SER A 187 13.78 -1.47 -7.66
CA SER A 187 14.77 -0.85 -6.77
C SER A 187 14.50 0.63 -6.56
N VAL A 188 14.18 1.38 -7.63
CA VAL A 188 13.83 2.81 -7.52
C VAL A 188 12.58 2.99 -6.66
N ALA A 189 11.52 2.21 -6.92
CA ALA A 189 10.31 2.25 -6.10
C ALA A 189 10.59 1.88 -4.64
N THR A 190 11.39 0.82 -4.41
CA THR A 190 11.74 0.35 -3.06
C THR A 190 12.52 1.41 -2.29
N ILE A 191 13.56 2.02 -2.88
CA ILE A 191 14.35 3.07 -2.24
C ILE A 191 13.45 4.27 -1.89
N PHE A 192 12.60 4.69 -2.83
CA PHE A 192 11.69 5.81 -2.62
C PHE A 192 10.71 5.53 -1.46
N PHE A 193 10.00 4.40 -1.52
CA PHE A 193 8.98 4.06 -0.53
C PHE A 193 9.56 3.64 0.82
N PHE A 194 10.75 3.05 0.85
CA PHE A 194 11.49 2.81 2.09
C PHE A 194 11.88 4.13 2.75
N SER A 195 12.45 5.06 2.01
CA SER A 195 12.81 6.39 2.54
C SER A 195 11.58 7.16 3.00
N PHE A 196 10.50 7.13 2.21
CA PHE A 196 9.21 7.73 2.57
C PHE A 196 8.63 7.11 3.85
N GLY A 197 8.62 5.78 3.97
CA GLY A 197 8.14 5.07 5.15
C GLY A 197 9.00 5.33 6.39
N PHE A 198 10.32 5.43 6.22
CA PHE A 198 11.25 5.79 7.29
C PHE A 198 11.00 7.22 7.79
N CYS A 199 10.83 8.18 6.87
CA CYS A 199 10.44 9.54 7.22
C CYS A 199 9.09 9.56 7.97
N LEU A 200 8.07 8.85 7.49
CA LEU A 200 6.80 8.75 8.21
C LEU A 200 6.95 8.19 9.62
N ARG A 201 7.84 7.22 9.82
CA ARG A 201 8.07 6.57 11.12
C ARG A 201 8.77 7.49 12.11
N LEU A 202 9.76 8.26 11.66
CA LEU A 202 10.49 9.22 12.51
C LEU A 202 9.58 10.33 13.07
N TRP A 203 8.39 10.51 12.50
CA TRP A 203 7.51 11.65 12.76
C TRP A 203 6.29 11.24 13.62
N ARG A 204 6.20 9.96 14.01
CA ARG A 204 5.27 9.43 15.00
C ARG A 204 5.98 9.25 16.34
#